data_AF-A0A3M1BI31-F1
#
_entry.id   AF-A0A3M1BI31-F1
#
_cell.length_a   1.000
_cell.length_b   1.000
_cell.length_c   1.000
_cell.angle_alpha   90.00
_cell.angle_beta   90.00
_cell.angle_gamma   90.00
#
_symmetry.space_group_name_H-M   'P 1'
#
loop_
_entity.id
_entity.type
_entity.pdbx_description
1 polymer ?
#
loop_
_entity_poly.entity_id
_entity_poly.type
_entity_poly.pdbx_seq_one_letter_code
_entity_poly.pdbx_strand_id
1 'polypeptide(L)' 'MKELTGNIIDLHKRRIYYGRVQFAEGKIISITEEEGRSERYILPGFVDAHVHVESSMLIPSEFAR' A
#
# COMPACT_ATOMS: atom_id res chain seq x y z
N MET A 1 5.29 17.24 1.89
CA MET A 1 4.22 16.47 1.22
C MET A 1 4.90 15.46 0.30
N LYS A 2 4.53 14.18 0.37
CA LYS A 2 5.12 13.12 -0.49
C LYS A 2 4.04 12.60 -1.44
N GLU A 3 4.47 12.10 -2.59
CA GLU A 3 3.57 11.55 -3.61
C GLU A 3 4.14 10.28 -4.25
N LEU A 4 3.25 9.42 -4.71
CA LEU A 4 3.54 8.21 -5.47
C LEU A 4 2.62 8.15 -6.68
N THR A 5 3.16 7.73 -7.83
CA THR A 5 2.39 7.47 -9.05
C THR A 5 2.52 6.01 -9.48
N GLY A 6 1.42 5.45 -9.95
CA GLY A 6 1.36 4.05 -10.35
C GLY A 6 -0.07 3.56 -10.60
N ASN A 7 -0.20 2.27 -10.87
CA ASN A 7 -1.48 1.61 -11.03
C ASN A 7 -2.08 1.35 -9.64
N ILE A 8 -3.09 2.12 -9.27
CA ILE A 8 -3.79 2.02 -7.98
C ILE A 8 -4.79 0.87 -8.04
N ILE A 9 -4.71 -0.03 -7.07
CA ILE A 9 -5.65 -1.14 -6.91
C ILE A 9 -6.80 -0.70 -6.01
N ASP A 10 -7.96 -0.47 -6.60
CA ASP A 10 -9.20 -0.17 -5.87
C ASP A 10 -9.94 -1.48 -5.58
N LEU A 11 -9.76 -1.99 -4.37
CA LEU A 11 -10.38 -3.23 -3.90
C LEU A 11 -11.90 -3.14 -3.79
N HIS A 12 -12.44 -1.95 -3.47
CA HIS A 12 -13.87 -1.75 -3.30
C HIS A 12 -14.59 -1.75 -4.66
N LYS A 13 -14.03 -1.06 -5.65
CA LYS A 13 -14.57 -1.01 -7.01
C LYS A 13 -14.04 -2.11 -7.92
N ARG A 14 -13.14 -2.96 -7.43
CA ARG A 14 -12.52 -4.09 -8.16
C ARG A 14 -11.93 -3.67 -9.51
N ARG A 15 -11.21 -2.55 -9.52
CA ARG A 15 -10.57 -2.02 -10.72
C ARG A 15 -9.14 -1.59 -10.44
N ILE A 16 -8.36 -1.46 -11.51
CA ILE A 16 -6.99 -0.94 -11.49
C ILE A 16 -6.94 0.24 -12.45
N TYR A 17 -6.40 1.36 -12.00
CA TYR A 17 -6.26 2.57 -12.81
C TYR A 17 -4.95 3.30 -12.49
N TYR A 18 -4.39 4.01 -13.47
CA TYR A 18 -3.22 4.85 -13.24
C TYR A 18 -3.62 6.10 -12.44
N GLY A 19 -2.82 6.47 -11.45
CA GLY A 19 -3.10 7.65 -10.66
C GLY A 19 -1.97 8.04 -9.72
N ARG A 20 -2.29 9.05 -8.91
CA ARG A 20 -1.40 9.66 -7.92
C ARG A 20 -2.00 9.56 -6.53
N VAL A 21 -1.18 9.15 -5.57
CA VAL A 21 -1.51 9.16 -4.14
C VAL A 21 -0.63 10.19 -3.46
N GLN A 22 -1.23 11.15 -2.76
CA GLN A 22 -0.51 12.14 -1.97
C GLN A 22 -0.73 11.90 -0.48
N PHE A 23 0.34 12.00 0.30
CA PHE A 23 0.31 11.73 1.73
C PHE A 23 1.22 12.67 2.53
N ALA A 24 0.78 12.94 3.75
CA ALA A 24 1.46 13.77 4.73
C ALA A 24 1.13 13.25 6.14
N GLU A 25 2.09 13.33 7.06
CA GLU A 25 1.88 12.98 8.48
C GLU A 25 1.26 11.59 8.70
N GLY A 26 1.69 10.60 7.91
CA GLY A 26 1.19 9.22 8.00
C GLY A 26 -0.23 9.01 7.48
N LYS A 27 -0.85 10.01 6.85
CA LYS A 27 -2.21 9.94 6.31
C LYS A 27 -2.23 10.19 4.81
N ILE A 28 -3.13 9.50 4.11
CA ILE A 28 -3.47 9.78 2.72
C ILE A 28 -4.30 11.07 2.71
N ILE A 29 -3.85 12.06 1.93
CA ILE A 29 -4.51 13.36 1.77
C ILE A 29 -5.41 13.35 0.54
N SER A 30 -4.97 12.71 -0.54
CA SER A 30 -5.72 12.62 -1.79
C SER A 30 -5.31 11.40 -2.62
N ILE A 31 -6.25 10.93 -3.44
CA ILE A 31 -6.04 9.93 -4.47
C ILE A 31 -6.69 10.47 -5.75
N THR A 32 -5.90 10.65 -6.81
CA THR A 32 -6.36 11.24 -8.08
C THR A 32 -6.11 10.25 -9.21
N GLU A 33 -7.15 9.95 -10.00
CA GLU A 33 -7.03 9.20 -11.25
C GLU A 33 -6.46 10.12 -12.34
N GLU A 34 -5.46 9.64 -13.07
CA GLU A 34 -4.75 10.42 -14.08
C GLU A 34 -4.60 9.57 -15.35
N GLU A 35 -4.31 10.19 -16.48
CA GLU A 35 -3.92 9.47 -17.68
C GLU A 35 -2.45 9.05 -17.59
N GLY A 36 -2.15 7.81 -17.97
CA GLY A 36 -0.78 7.32 -17.98
C GLY A 36 -0.67 5.81 -17.94
N ARG A 37 0.57 5.33 -17.87
CA ARG A 37 0.92 3.92 -17.73
C ARG A 37 2.08 3.78 -16.78
N SER A 38 2.01 2.80 -15.90
CA SER A 38 3.11 2.42 -15.00
C SER A 38 3.24 0.91 -14.98
N GLU A 39 4.42 0.41 -14.64
CA GLU A 39 4.63 -0.99 -14.27
C GLU A 39 4.50 -1.20 -12.75
N ARG A 40 4.47 -0.10 -11.98
CA ARG A 40 4.31 -0.14 -10.51
C ARG A 40 2.84 -0.19 -10.12
N TYR A 41 2.54 -0.97 -9.09
CA TYR A 41 1.23 -1.04 -8.48
C TYR A 41 1.25 -0.44 -7.08
N ILE A 42 0.17 0.24 -6.71
CA ILE A 42 -0.05 0.82 -5.39
C ILE A 42 -1.27 0.13 -4.79
N LEU A 43 -1.07 -0.51 -3.64
CA LEU A 43 -2.11 -1.19 -2.88
C LEU A 43 -2.00 -0.85 -1.38
N PRO A 44 -3.08 -1.03 -0.60
CA PRO A 44 -2.97 -1.02 0.86
C PRO A 44 -1.95 -2.06 1.34
N GLY A 45 -1.33 -1.79 2.48
CA GLY A 45 -0.47 -2.78 3.15
C GLY A 45 -1.26 -4.03 3.54
N PHE A 46 -0.58 -5.17 3.56
CA PHE A 46 -1.19 -6.41 4.02
C PHE A 46 -1.47 -6.37 5.52
N VAL A 47 -2.54 -7.05 5.94
CA VAL A 47 -2.91 -7.21 7.35
C VAL A 47 -3.08 -8.70 7.61
N ASP A 48 -2.35 -9.21 8.60
CA ASP A 48 -2.51 -10.58 9.09
C ASP A 48 -3.49 -10.59 10.26
N ALA A 49 -4.59 -11.33 10.12
CA ALA A 49 -5.63 -11.41 11.14
C ALA A 49 -5.27 -12.38 12.27
N HIS A 50 -4.32 -13.28 12.06
CA HIS A 50 -3.96 -14.28 13.03
C HIS A 50 -2.55 -14.83 12.79
N VAL A 51 -1.62 -14.44 13.66
CA VAL A 51 -0.23 -14.90 13.62
C VAL A 51 0.30 -15.15 15.02
N HIS A 52 1.09 -16.21 15.16
CA HIS A 52 1.93 -16.47 16.32
C HIS A 52 3.39 -16.22 15.93
N VAL A 53 3.93 -15.05 16.28
CA VAL A 53 5.30 -14.63 15.92
C VAL A 53 6.34 -15.63 16.40
N GLU A 54 6.09 -16.28 17.54
CA GLU A 54 6.96 -17.26 18.18
C GLU A 54 7.20 -18.49 17.29
N SER A 55 6.25 -18.82 16.41
CA SER A 55 6.38 -19.95 15.49
C SER A 55 7.48 -19.74 14.45
N SER A 56 7.92 -18.49 14.24
CA SER A 56 9.04 -18.15 13.37
C SER A 56 10.42 -18.40 14.04
N MET A 57 10.46 -18.65 15.34
CA MET A 57 11.68 -18.69 16.17
C MET A 57 12.50 -17.38 16.12
N LEU A 58 11.90 -16.27 15.67
CA LEU A 58 12.50 -14.94 15.65
C LEU A 58 12.01 -14.08 16.82
N ILE A 59 12.86 -13.14 17.24
CA ILE A 59 12.42 -12.04 18.09
C ILE A 59 11.53 -11.08 17.29
N PRO A 60 10.63 -10.32 17.93
CA PRO A 60 9.68 -9.45 17.22
C PRO A 60 10.31 -8.45 16.25
N SER A 61 11.48 -7.89 16.58
CA SER A 61 12.18 -6.97 15.69
C SER A 61 12.68 -7.62 14.40
N GLU A 62 13.08 -8.89 14.45
CA GLU A 62 13.50 -9.64 13.26
C GLU A 62 12.31 -10.13 12.45
N PHE A 63 11.17 -10.41 13.10
CA PHE A 63 9.94 -10.72 12.40
C PHE A 63 9.37 -9.52 11.62
N ALA A 64 9.58 -8.30 12.10
CA ALA A 64 9.03 -7.07 11.53
C ALA A 64 9.88 -6.41 10.42
N ARG A 65 11.07 -6.95 10.13
CA ARG A 65 12.05 -6.37 9.19
C ARG A 65 11.73 -6.70 7.73
#